data_AF-A0A958NYQ0-F1
#
_entry.id   AF-A0A958NYQ0-F1
#
_cell.length_a   1.000
_cell.length_b   1.000
_cell.length_c   1.000
_cell.angle_alpha   90.00
_cell.angle_beta   90.00
_cell.angle_gamma   90.00
#
_symmetry.space_group_name_H-M   'P 1'
#
loop_
_entity.id
_entity.type
_entity.pdbx_description
1 polymer ?
#
loop_
_entity_poly.entity_id
_entity_poly.type
_entity_poly.pdbx_seq_one_letter_code
_entity_poly.pdbx_strand_id
1 'polypeptide(L)'
;MKLLSALIITLLTLQPTFAAEKFKYNELQIKDYDEMTKKVNEYIAHAKDLAIKYQEDGDDETGDQKAIEALSEALTYILSRPDKDNMVSKLLPLIRKELLNYNSFETSLSLVATDAITALQIKKLPVNYRATYVFVLENIMSQVKPLISTNPEMRSIVQKIADAKIDVGDDVKKDRLDKMFKTRSPSDIAVDLLKTNPVKTTSESKPKPPISE
;
A
#
# COMPACT_ATOMS: atom_id res chain seq x y z
N MET A 1 27.70 11.24 -55.10
CA MET A 1 27.91 10.30 -53.98
C MET A 1 27.00 10.72 -52.83
N LYS A 2 25.94 9.96 -52.57
CA LYS A 2 25.00 10.18 -51.46
C LYS A 2 25.44 9.30 -50.30
N LEU A 3 25.86 9.88 -49.18
CA LEU A 3 26.03 9.18 -47.91
C LEU A 3 24.85 9.57 -47.03
N LEU A 4 23.84 8.69 -47.00
CA LEU A 4 22.78 8.69 -45.99
C LEU A 4 23.39 8.10 -44.71
N SER A 5 23.64 8.95 -43.72
CA SER A 5 23.87 8.48 -42.35
C SER A 5 22.52 8.34 -41.66
N ALA A 6 21.99 7.12 -41.61
CA ALA A 6 20.80 6.79 -40.84
C ALA A 6 21.18 6.73 -39.35
N LEU A 7 20.78 7.76 -38.60
CA LEU A 7 20.85 7.80 -37.15
C LEU A 7 19.75 6.89 -36.59
N ILE A 8 20.11 5.67 -36.20
CA ILE A 8 19.21 4.75 -35.49
C ILE A 8 19.14 5.23 -34.04
N ILE A 9 18.07 5.94 -33.70
CA ILE A 9 17.72 6.27 -32.31
C ILE A 9 17.11 4.99 -31.71
N THR A 10 17.93 4.19 -31.03
CA THR A 10 17.47 3.06 -30.25
C THR A 10 16.81 3.61 -28.98
N LEU A 11 15.49 3.84 -29.07
CA LEU A 11 14.67 4.23 -27.94
C LEU A 11 14.57 3.02 -26.99
N LEU A 12 15.47 2.98 -26.00
CA LEU A 12 15.47 1.98 -24.93
C LEU A 12 14.24 2.25 -24.05
N THR A 13 13.11 1.64 -24.37
CA THR A 13 11.94 1.67 -23.49
C THR A 13 12.29 0.88 -22.23
N LEU A 14 12.60 1.57 -21.13
CA LEU A 14 12.52 0.98 -19.79
C LEU A 14 11.08 0.50 -19.63
N GLN A 15 10.86 -0.81 -19.80
CA GLN A 15 9.62 -1.42 -19.37
C GLN A 15 9.68 -1.38 -17.85
N PRO A 16 8.80 -0.66 -17.14
CA PRO A 16 8.66 -0.85 -15.71
C PRO A 16 8.34 -2.33 -15.51
N THR A 17 9.28 -3.06 -14.91
CA THR A 17 9.04 -4.41 -14.41
C THR A 17 8.08 -4.26 -13.22
N PHE A 18 6.82 -4.03 -13.53
CA PHE A 18 5.76 -4.07 -12.53
C PHE A 18 5.70 -5.50 -12.03
N ALA A 19 6.20 -5.69 -10.82
CA ALA A 19 6.04 -6.93 -10.07
C ALA A 19 4.59 -7.04 -9.57
N ALA A 20 3.63 -6.97 -10.51
CA ALA A 20 2.20 -7.08 -10.26
C ALA A 20 1.80 -8.49 -9.78
N GLU A 21 2.74 -9.44 -9.78
CA GLU A 21 2.51 -10.84 -9.42
C GLU A 21 3.31 -11.27 -8.17
N LYS A 22 3.51 -10.37 -7.20
CA LYS A 22 4.30 -10.68 -5.99
C LYS A 22 3.62 -11.67 -5.04
N PHE A 23 2.39 -11.35 -4.60
CA PHE A 23 1.74 -12.11 -3.52
C PHE A 23 0.34 -12.58 -3.92
N LYS A 24 -0.04 -13.75 -3.43
CA LYS A 24 -1.39 -14.28 -3.63
C LYS A 24 -2.09 -14.43 -2.28
N TYR A 25 -3.23 -13.76 -2.14
CA TYR A 25 -4.00 -13.77 -0.90
C TYR A 25 -4.40 -15.19 -0.47
N ASN A 26 -4.60 -16.12 -1.41
CA ASN A 26 -4.99 -17.49 -1.11
C ASN A 26 -3.87 -18.31 -0.45
N GLU A 27 -2.61 -17.96 -0.70
CA GLU A 27 -1.45 -18.54 -0.03
C GLU A 27 -1.22 -17.88 1.34
N LEU A 28 -1.54 -16.60 1.48
CA LEU A 28 -1.36 -15.85 2.72
C LEU A 28 -2.47 -16.05 3.76
N GLN A 29 -3.71 -16.31 3.32
CA GLN A 29 -4.85 -16.47 4.23
C GLN A 29 -4.75 -17.72 5.11
N ILE A 30 -3.97 -18.72 4.68
CA ILE A 30 -3.76 -19.97 5.45
C ILE A 30 -2.59 -19.88 6.43
N LYS A 31 -1.80 -18.79 6.36
CA LYS A 31 -0.65 -18.59 7.23
C LYS A 31 -1.11 -18.12 8.60
N ASP A 32 -0.59 -18.77 9.63
CA ASP A 32 -0.83 -18.38 11.02
C ASP A 32 -0.01 -17.14 11.43
N TYR A 33 -0.18 -16.72 12.68
CA TYR A 33 0.52 -15.54 13.21
C TYR A 33 2.04 -15.73 13.24
N ASP A 34 2.51 -16.93 13.59
CA ASP A 34 3.94 -17.19 13.76
C ASP A 34 4.64 -17.23 12.41
N GLU A 35 4.04 -17.87 11.40
CA GLU A 35 4.54 -17.88 10.03
C GLU A 35 4.60 -16.48 9.42
N MET A 36 3.53 -15.68 9.60
CA MET A 36 3.48 -14.31 9.11
C MET A 36 4.52 -13.43 9.83
N THR A 37 4.61 -13.54 11.16
CA THR A 37 5.58 -12.78 11.97
C THR A 37 7.00 -13.12 11.59
N LYS A 38 7.31 -14.41 11.42
CA LYS A 38 8.61 -14.87 10.95
C LYS A 38 8.96 -14.22 9.61
N LYS A 39 8.04 -14.23 8.64
CA LYS A 39 8.30 -13.65 7.33
C LYS A 39 8.50 -12.14 7.38
N VAL A 40 7.74 -11.43 8.21
CA VAL A 40 7.92 -9.99 8.45
C VAL A 40 9.28 -9.70 9.06
N ASN A 41 9.72 -10.49 10.03
CA ASN A 41 11.04 -10.33 10.65
C ASN A 41 12.18 -10.61 9.67
N GLU A 42 12.02 -11.57 8.74
CA GLU A 42 12.98 -11.79 7.65
C GLU A 42 13.14 -10.54 6.78
N TYR A 43 12.05 -9.87 6.42
CA TYR A 43 12.12 -8.61 5.67
C TYR A 43 12.79 -7.47 6.46
N ILE A 44 12.49 -7.36 7.76
CA ILE A 44 13.10 -6.35 8.63
C ILE A 44 14.61 -6.60 8.77
N ALA A 45 15.01 -7.86 8.95
CA ALA A 45 16.43 -8.23 9.01
C ALA A 45 17.13 -7.88 7.69
N HIS A 46 16.54 -8.27 6.56
CA HIS A 46 17.07 -7.95 5.24
C HIS A 46 17.20 -6.43 5.00
N ALA A 47 16.22 -5.62 5.43
CA ALA A 47 16.29 -4.16 5.34
C ALA A 47 17.47 -3.60 6.15
N LYS A 48 17.70 -4.13 7.36
CA LYS A 48 18.84 -3.74 8.21
C LYS A 48 20.18 -4.14 7.60
N ASP A 49 20.26 -5.35 7.07
CA ASP A 49 21.47 -5.84 6.40
C ASP A 49 21.81 -4.98 5.17
N LEU A 50 20.79 -4.56 4.40
CA LEU A 50 20.97 -3.62 3.30
C LEU A 50 21.53 -2.27 3.78
N ALA A 51 20.91 -1.67 4.80
CA ALA A 51 21.39 -0.40 5.35
C ALA A 51 22.85 -0.48 5.81
N ILE A 52 23.21 -1.53 6.56
CA ILE A 52 24.58 -1.74 7.07
C ILE A 52 25.57 -1.92 5.92
N LYS A 53 25.25 -2.78 4.95
CA LYS A 53 26.14 -3.08 3.82
C LYS A 53 26.51 -1.81 3.04
N TYR A 54 25.52 -0.99 2.70
CA TYR A 54 25.75 0.23 1.92
C TYR A 54 26.42 1.32 2.76
N GLN A 55 26.18 1.36 4.07
CA GLN A 55 26.92 2.23 4.98
C GLN A 55 28.41 1.88 5.06
N GLU A 56 28.76 0.59 5.09
CA GLU A 56 30.16 0.13 5.03
C GLU A 56 30.83 0.51 3.70
N ASP A 57 30.06 0.56 2.61
CA ASP A 57 30.51 0.98 1.28
C ASP A 57 30.55 2.52 1.10
N GLY A 58 30.08 3.29 2.11
CA GLY A 58 30.04 4.76 2.09
C GLY A 58 28.90 5.37 1.25
N ASP A 59 27.85 4.60 0.96
CA ASP A 59 26.69 4.98 0.13
C ASP A 59 25.39 4.90 0.94
N ASP A 60 25.33 5.68 2.02
CA ASP A 60 24.22 5.71 2.99
C ASP A 60 22.85 5.93 2.32
N GLU A 61 22.77 6.86 1.35
CA GLU A 61 21.53 7.20 0.66
C GLU A 61 20.94 6.00 -0.10
N THR A 62 21.80 5.24 -0.79
CA THR A 62 21.36 4.02 -1.49
C THR A 62 20.97 2.94 -0.49
N GLY A 63 21.67 2.83 0.64
CA GLY A 63 21.34 1.91 1.73
C GLY A 63 19.95 2.14 2.30
N ASP A 64 19.65 3.39 2.66
CA ASP A 64 18.36 3.80 3.20
C ASP A 64 17.24 3.53 2.18
N GLN A 65 17.44 3.90 0.92
CA GLN A 65 16.46 3.65 -0.14
C GLN A 65 16.18 2.14 -0.30
N LYS A 66 17.21 1.30 -0.26
CA LYS A 66 17.06 -0.17 -0.36
C LYS A 66 16.37 -0.76 0.87
N ALA A 67 16.65 -0.22 2.06
CA ALA A 67 15.95 -0.61 3.28
C ALA A 67 14.46 -0.25 3.21
N ILE A 68 14.12 0.96 2.77
CA ILE A 68 12.73 1.42 2.59
C ILE A 68 12.01 0.54 1.56
N GLU A 69 12.66 0.15 0.45
CA GLU A 69 12.09 -0.76 -0.55
C GLU A 69 11.74 -2.13 0.06
N ALA A 70 12.65 -2.72 0.85
CA ALA A 70 12.41 -4.00 1.52
C ALA A 70 11.28 -3.91 2.55
N LEU A 71 11.21 -2.81 3.32
CA LEU A 71 10.13 -2.57 4.29
C LEU A 71 8.78 -2.32 3.59
N SER A 72 8.78 -1.66 2.43
CA SER A 72 7.58 -1.44 1.62
C SER A 72 7.07 -2.75 1.02
N GLU A 73 7.96 -3.68 0.69
CA GLU A 73 7.59 -5.04 0.28
C GLU A 73 6.94 -5.81 1.43
N ALA A 74 7.50 -5.73 2.64
CA ALA A 74 6.90 -6.32 3.83
C ALA A 74 5.52 -5.73 4.14
N LEU A 75 5.35 -4.42 3.93
CA LEU A 75 4.05 -3.74 4.06
C LEU A 75 3.04 -4.32 3.07
N THR A 76 3.45 -4.47 1.81
CA THR A 76 2.62 -5.10 0.76
C THR A 76 2.26 -6.55 1.12
N TYR A 77 3.20 -7.32 1.66
CA TYR A 77 2.99 -8.71 2.09
C TYR A 77 1.89 -8.81 3.15
N ILE A 78 1.95 -7.99 4.21
CA ILE A 78 0.91 -7.98 5.26
C ILE A 78 -0.43 -7.54 4.70
N LEU A 79 -0.46 -6.50 3.86
CA LEU A 79 -1.71 -5.95 3.31
C LEU A 79 -2.37 -6.85 2.26
N SER A 80 -1.65 -7.85 1.74
CA SER A 80 -2.12 -8.72 0.66
C SER A 80 -3.10 -9.82 1.09
N ARG A 81 -3.36 -10.00 2.40
CA ARG A 81 -4.27 -11.04 2.91
C ARG A 81 -5.62 -10.48 3.35
N PRO A 82 -6.69 -11.28 3.35
CA PRO A 82 -7.91 -10.93 4.06
C PRO A 82 -7.62 -10.79 5.57
N ASP A 83 -8.16 -9.74 6.19
CA ASP A 83 -7.88 -9.40 7.61
C ASP A 83 -9.05 -9.76 8.54
N LYS A 84 -9.59 -10.98 8.43
CA LYS A 84 -10.71 -11.44 9.29
C LYS A 84 -10.28 -11.70 10.74
N ASP A 85 -8.99 -11.98 10.94
CA ASP A 85 -8.37 -12.34 12.22
C ASP A 85 -7.51 -11.21 12.83
N ASN A 86 -7.65 -10.00 12.28
CA ASN A 86 -6.94 -8.79 12.72
C ASN A 86 -5.41 -8.96 12.69
N MET A 87 -4.91 -9.74 11.73
CA MET A 87 -3.49 -10.00 11.50
C MET A 87 -2.76 -8.71 11.08
N VAL A 88 -3.36 -7.91 10.20
CA VAL A 88 -2.74 -6.68 9.69
C VAL A 88 -2.46 -5.72 10.84
N SER A 89 -3.43 -5.47 11.71
CA SER A 89 -3.25 -4.56 12.85
C SER A 89 -2.22 -5.05 13.88
N LYS A 90 -1.99 -6.37 13.97
CA LYS A 90 -0.97 -6.94 14.87
C LYS A 90 0.45 -6.78 14.31
N LEU A 91 0.62 -6.91 12.99
CA LEU A 91 1.93 -6.95 12.34
C LEU A 91 2.38 -5.59 11.81
N LEU A 92 1.45 -4.75 11.36
CA LEU A 92 1.75 -3.41 10.82
C LEU A 92 2.61 -2.54 11.76
N PRO A 93 2.41 -2.55 13.10
CA PRO A 93 3.27 -1.79 14.01
C PRO A 93 4.76 -2.12 13.92
N LEU A 94 5.10 -3.38 13.61
CA LEU A 94 6.50 -3.82 13.47
C LEU A 94 7.18 -3.10 12.30
N ILE A 95 6.53 -3.09 11.14
CA ILE A 95 7.06 -2.43 9.93
C ILE A 95 6.99 -0.90 10.08
N ARG A 96 5.89 -0.39 10.63
CA ARG A 96 5.71 1.05 10.84
C ARG A 96 6.85 1.62 11.68
N LYS A 97 7.23 0.94 12.76
CA LYS A 97 8.36 1.35 13.61
C LYS A 97 9.64 1.52 12.79
N GLU A 98 9.96 0.55 11.93
CA GLU A 98 11.17 0.59 11.11
C GLU A 98 11.10 1.68 10.04
N LEU A 99 9.96 1.84 9.35
CA LEU A 99 9.75 2.90 8.35
C LEU A 99 9.78 4.32 8.93
N LEU A 100 9.37 4.48 10.20
CA LEU A 100 9.45 5.77 10.89
C LEU A 100 10.90 6.21 11.14
N ASN A 101 11.86 5.28 11.26
CA ASN A 101 13.28 5.63 11.37
C ASN A 101 13.77 6.36 10.10
N TYR A 102 13.11 6.12 8.97
CA TYR A 102 13.39 6.73 7.67
C TYR A 102 12.40 7.84 7.28
N ASN A 103 11.48 8.24 8.18
CA ASN A 103 10.37 9.16 7.88
C ASN A 103 9.56 8.77 6.62
N SER A 104 9.46 7.47 6.35
CA SER A 104 8.99 6.95 5.05
C SER A 104 7.70 6.16 5.15
N PHE A 105 7.06 6.08 6.32
CA PHE A 105 5.87 5.26 6.51
C PHE A 105 4.71 5.68 5.59
N GLU A 106 4.37 6.97 5.59
CA GLU A 106 3.28 7.53 4.80
C GLU A 106 3.59 7.44 3.29
N THR A 107 4.83 7.72 2.91
CA THR A 107 5.33 7.58 1.53
C THR A 107 5.22 6.14 1.05
N SER A 108 5.72 5.17 1.84
CA SER A 108 5.63 3.74 1.52
C SER A 108 4.18 3.28 1.38
N LEU A 109 3.29 3.70 2.28
CA LEU A 109 1.87 3.35 2.20
C LEU A 109 1.20 3.92 0.93
N SER A 110 1.55 5.15 0.55
CA SER A 110 1.08 5.80 -0.67
C SER A 110 1.61 5.11 -1.93
N LEU A 111 2.87 4.64 -1.92
CA LEU A 111 3.45 3.86 -3.01
C LEU A 111 2.75 2.52 -3.16
N VAL A 112 2.56 1.77 -2.06
CA VAL A 112 1.83 0.49 -2.08
C VAL A 112 0.39 0.66 -2.60
N ALA A 113 -0.30 1.73 -2.20
CA ALA A 113 -1.62 2.05 -2.75
C ALA A 113 -1.57 2.33 -4.26
N THR A 114 -0.55 3.07 -4.71
CA THR A 114 -0.36 3.40 -6.14
C THR A 114 -0.10 2.13 -6.95
N ASP A 115 0.79 1.26 -6.49
CA ASP A 115 1.10 -0.02 -7.12
C ASP A 115 -0.14 -0.91 -7.24
N ALA A 116 -0.95 -0.98 -6.17
CA ALA A 116 -2.18 -1.75 -6.17
C ALA A 116 -3.22 -1.17 -7.15
N ILE A 117 -3.36 0.16 -7.23
CA ILE A 117 -4.22 0.82 -8.22
C ILE A 117 -3.76 0.49 -9.63
N THR A 118 -2.46 0.65 -9.91
CA THR A 118 -1.89 0.38 -11.24
C THR A 118 -2.09 -1.09 -11.62
N ALA A 119 -1.84 -2.03 -10.70
CA ALA A 119 -2.03 -3.46 -10.95
C ALA A 119 -3.49 -3.80 -11.28
N LEU A 120 -4.46 -3.18 -10.61
CA LEU A 120 -5.89 -3.39 -10.88
C LEU A 120 -6.35 -2.84 -12.24
N GLN A 121 -5.60 -1.89 -12.82
CA GLN A 121 -5.88 -1.37 -14.18
C GLN A 121 -5.33 -2.30 -15.28
N ILE A 122 -4.45 -3.24 -14.94
CA ILE A 122 -3.89 -4.22 -15.90
C ILE A 122 -4.93 -5.31 -16.17
N LYS A 123 -5.65 -5.20 -17.29
CA LYS A 123 -6.71 -6.16 -17.68
C LYS A 123 -6.24 -7.62 -17.79
N LYS A 124 -4.97 -7.85 -18.12
CA LYS A 124 -4.40 -9.19 -18.30
C LYS A 124 -3.89 -9.82 -17.02
N LEU A 125 -3.91 -9.10 -15.89
CA LEU A 125 -3.42 -9.63 -14.62
C LEU A 125 -4.30 -10.81 -14.17
N PRO A 126 -3.73 -11.95 -13.74
CA PRO A 126 -4.52 -13.09 -13.30
C PRO A 126 -5.47 -12.74 -12.14
N VAL A 127 -6.63 -13.41 -12.09
CA VAL A 127 -7.73 -13.11 -11.16
C VAL A 127 -7.27 -13.09 -9.71
N ASN A 128 -6.45 -14.06 -9.30
CA ASN A 128 -5.93 -14.17 -7.95
C ASN A 128 -5.09 -12.95 -7.53
N TYR A 129 -4.28 -12.38 -8.44
CA TYR A 129 -3.48 -11.20 -8.14
C TYR A 129 -4.33 -9.93 -8.11
N ARG A 130 -5.29 -9.79 -9.03
CA ARG A 130 -6.29 -8.72 -8.93
C ARG A 130 -7.04 -8.78 -7.60
N ALA A 131 -7.50 -9.95 -7.19
CA ALA A 131 -8.14 -10.14 -5.89
C ALA A 131 -7.22 -9.77 -4.71
N THR A 132 -5.93 -10.12 -4.78
CA THR A 132 -4.92 -9.68 -3.79
C THR A 132 -4.89 -8.16 -3.68
N TYR A 133 -4.79 -7.43 -4.79
CA TYR A 133 -4.70 -5.96 -4.74
C TYR A 133 -5.98 -5.29 -4.26
N VAL A 134 -7.14 -5.93 -4.45
CA VAL A 134 -8.37 -5.47 -3.80
C VAL A 134 -8.23 -5.55 -2.27
N PHE A 135 -7.69 -6.66 -1.72
CA PHE A 135 -7.42 -6.75 -0.28
C PHE A 135 -6.38 -5.72 0.19
N VAL A 136 -5.33 -5.46 -0.60
CA VAL A 136 -4.34 -4.42 -0.28
C VAL A 136 -5.03 -3.07 -0.05
N LEU A 137 -5.87 -2.63 -1.00
CA LEU A 137 -6.55 -1.34 -0.88
C LEU A 137 -7.57 -1.32 0.27
N GLU A 138 -8.33 -2.40 0.46
CA GLU A 138 -9.28 -2.53 1.59
C GLU A 138 -8.55 -2.43 2.95
N ASN A 139 -7.42 -3.11 3.09
CA ASN A 139 -6.64 -3.11 4.31
C ASN A 139 -5.99 -1.74 4.54
N ILE A 140 -5.45 -1.08 3.51
CA ILE A 140 -4.93 0.29 3.64
C ILE A 140 -6.03 1.21 4.17
N MET A 141 -7.22 1.20 3.55
CA MET A 141 -8.35 2.02 3.98
C MET A 141 -8.76 1.73 5.43
N SER A 142 -8.76 0.46 5.85
CA SER A 142 -9.06 0.07 7.22
C SER A 142 -8.06 0.67 8.22
N GLN A 143 -6.77 0.58 7.91
CA GLN A 143 -5.69 1.03 8.80
C GLN A 143 -5.60 2.57 8.90
N VAL A 144 -5.88 3.28 7.80
CA VAL A 144 -5.80 4.75 7.79
C VAL A 144 -7.10 5.43 8.21
N LYS A 145 -8.24 4.72 8.19
CA LYS A 145 -9.56 5.23 8.59
C LYS A 145 -9.55 6.07 9.88
N PRO A 146 -8.92 5.66 11.00
CA PRO A 146 -8.92 6.48 12.22
C PRO A 146 -8.18 7.82 12.07
N LEU A 147 -7.36 8.00 11.04
CA LEU A 147 -6.47 9.14 10.85
C LEU A 147 -6.94 10.11 9.74
N ILE A 148 -7.87 9.72 8.87
CA ILE A 148 -8.22 10.51 7.67
C ILE A 148 -8.85 11.88 7.95
N SER A 149 -9.42 12.09 9.14
CA SER A 149 -9.98 13.38 9.54
C SER A 149 -8.93 14.35 10.10
N THR A 150 -7.75 13.85 10.47
CA THR A 150 -6.72 14.61 11.19
C THR A 150 -5.35 14.60 10.51
N ASN A 151 -5.10 13.65 9.60
CA ASN A 151 -3.85 13.53 8.85
C ASN A 151 -4.14 13.70 7.34
N PRO A 152 -3.69 14.81 6.71
CA PRO A 152 -3.89 15.08 5.29
C PRO A 152 -3.25 14.04 4.36
N GLU A 153 -2.12 13.46 4.73
CA GLU A 153 -1.44 12.44 3.92
C GLU A 153 -2.25 11.15 3.88
N MET A 154 -2.76 10.70 5.05
CA MET A 154 -3.66 9.54 5.14
C MET A 154 -4.94 9.76 4.34
N ARG A 155 -5.50 10.98 4.41
CA ARG A 155 -6.67 11.35 3.60
C ARG A 155 -6.35 11.31 2.11
N SER A 156 -5.19 11.83 1.70
CA SER A 156 -4.74 11.86 0.30
C SER A 156 -4.62 10.44 -0.29
N ILE A 157 -4.15 9.46 0.50
CA ILE A 157 -4.12 8.05 0.08
C ILE A 157 -5.54 7.55 -0.24
N VAL A 158 -6.51 7.79 0.65
CA VAL A 158 -7.91 7.38 0.40
C VAL A 158 -8.52 8.13 -0.77
N GLN A 159 -8.23 9.42 -0.92
CA GLN A 159 -8.66 10.23 -2.06
C GLN A 159 -8.14 9.66 -3.39
N LYS A 160 -6.87 9.29 -3.44
CA LYS A 160 -6.26 8.63 -4.61
C LYS A 160 -7.00 7.33 -4.98
N ILE A 161 -7.39 6.52 -4.00
CA ILE A 161 -8.17 5.28 -4.23
C ILE A 161 -9.57 5.59 -4.76
N ALA A 162 -10.23 6.62 -4.22
CA ALA A 162 -11.54 7.06 -4.70
C ALA A 162 -11.48 7.54 -6.16
N ASP A 163 -10.48 8.36 -6.49
CA ASP A 163 -10.33 8.98 -7.81
C ASP A 163 -9.88 7.98 -8.89
N ALA A 164 -9.29 6.85 -8.50
CA ALA A 164 -8.85 5.80 -9.41
C ALA A 164 -10.00 5.09 -10.15
N LYS A 165 -11.25 5.21 -9.68
CA LYS A 165 -12.46 4.61 -10.30
C LYS A 165 -12.26 3.14 -10.68
N ILE A 166 -11.79 2.36 -9.72
CA ILE A 166 -11.46 0.95 -9.90
C ILE A 166 -12.74 0.16 -10.21
N ASP A 167 -12.76 -0.48 -11.37
CA ASP A 167 -13.77 -1.47 -11.71
C ASP A 167 -13.27 -2.87 -11.33
N VAL A 168 -14.00 -3.54 -10.45
CA VAL A 168 -13.68 -4.91 -10.05
C VAL A 168 -14.48 -5.84 -10.94
N GLY A 169 -13.78 -6.55 -11.82
CA GLY A 169 -14.38 -7.53 -12.73
C GLY A 169 -15.17 -8.62 -12.00
N ASP A 170 -16.20 -9.14 -12.65
CA ASP A 170 -17.08 -10.15 -12.07
C ASP A 170 -16.37 -11.48 -11.77
N ASP A 171 -15.28 -11.76 -12.48
CA ASP A 171 -14.38 -12.87 -12.20
C ASP A 171 -13.70 -12.75 -10.82
N VAL A 172 -13.23 -11.56 -10.47
CA VAL A 172 -12.65 -11.25 -9.14
C VAL A 172 -13.74 -11.30 -8.08
N LYS A 173 -14.93 -10.74 -8.34
CA LYS A 173 -16.07 -10.81 -7.41
C LYS A 173 -16.44 -12.27 -7.12
N LYS A 174 -16.49 -13.11 -8.16
CA LYS A 174 -16.82 -14.53 -8.05
C LYS A 174 -15.75 -15.29 -7.26
N ASP A 175 -14.47 -15.15 -7.61
CA ASP A 175 -13.37 -15.81 -6.89
C ASP A 175 -13.37 -15.48 -5.39
N ARG A 176 -13.63 -14.21 -5.05
CA ARG A 176 -13.76 -13.76 -3.66
C ARG A 176 -15.03 -14.28 -2.99
N LEU A 177 -16.17 -14.28 -3.69
CA LEU A 177 -17.44 -14.77 -3.16
C LEU A 177 -17.42 -16.27 -2.88
N ASP A 178 -16.80 -17.05 -3.76
CA ASP A 178 -16.61 -18.50 -3.60
C ASP A 178 -15.81 -18.82 -2.31
N LYS A 179 -15.01 -17.85 -1.84
CA LYS A 179 -14.26 -17.90 -0.57
C LYS A 179 -14.91 -17.07 0.55
N MET A 180 -16.19 -16.74 0.40
CA MET A 180 -17.01 -16.01 1.38
C MET A 180 -16.49 -14.61 1.71
N PHE A 181 -15.96 -13.89 0.71
CA PHE A 181 -15.60 -12.48 0.82
C PHE A 181 -16.57 -11.62 0.00
N LYS A 182 -17.15 -10.61 0.66
CA LYS A 182 -17.96 -9.60 -0.02
C LYS A 182 -17.03 -8.71 -0.84
N THR A 183 -17.36 -8.51 -2.11
CA THR A 183 -16.58 -7.64 -2.98
C THR A 183 -17.39 -6.40 -3.30
N ARG A 184 -16.87 -5.26 -2.87
CA ARG A 184 -17.28 -3.93 -3.31
C ARG A 184 -16.07 -3.28 -3.97
N SER A 185 -16.29 -2.35 -4.91
CA SER A 185 -15.17 -1.59 -5.48
C SER A 185 -14.42 -0.84 -4.37
N PRO A 186 -13.07 -0.92 -4.33
CA PRO A 186 -12.27 -0.11 -3.43
C PRO A 186 -12.54 1.40 -3.57
N SER A 187 -12.81 1.88 -4.77
CA SER A 187 -13.13 3.29 -5.01
C SER A 187 -14.46 3.69 -4.36
N ASP A 188 -15.48 2.84 -4.43
CA ASP A 188 -16.76 3.11 -3.76
C ASP A 188 -16.62 3.14 -2.24
N ILE A 189 -15.82 2.22 -1.68
CA ILE A 189 -15.50 2.19 -0.25
C ILE A 189 -14.78 3.49 0.15
N ALA A 190 -13.80 3.91 -0.64
CA ALA A 190 -13.03 5.14 -0.40
C ALA A 190 -13.92 6.39 -0.43
N VAL A 191 -14.85 6.48 -1.39
CA VAL A 191 -15.82 7.59 -1.48
C VAL A 191 -16.68 7.67 -0.21
N ASP A 192 -17.24 6.54 0.23
CA ASP A 192 -18.06 6.51 1.44
C ASP A 192 -17.25 6.84 2.69
N LEU A 193 -16.00 6.36 2.75
CA LEU A 193 -15.08 6.63 3.84
C LEU A 193 -14.78 8.14 3.96
N LEU A 194 -14.52 8.81 2.84
CA LEU A 194 -14.27 10.26 2.80
C LEU A 194 -15.50 11.09 3.14
N LYS A 195 -16.71 10.63 2.77
CA LYS A 195 -17.99 11.28 3.11
C LYS A 195 -18.31 11.18 4.60
N THR A 196 -18.07 10.01 5.20
CA THR A 196 -18.39 9.74 6.61
C THR A 196 -17.34 10.31 7.58
N ASN A 197 -16.20 10.77 7.08
CA ASN A 197 -15.11 11.32 7.87
C ASN A 197 -14.66 12.66 7.26
N PRO A 198 -15.45 13.74 7.42
CA PRO A 198 -15.04 15.06 7.00
C PRO A 198 -13.78 15.51 7.77
N VAL A 199 -13.04 16.44 7.17
CA VAL A 199 -11.89 17.07 7.84
C VAL A 199 -12.41 17.80 9.08
N LYS A 200 -11.80 17.55 10.24
CA LYS A 200 -12.15 18.30 11.45
C LYS A 200 -11.59 19.71 11.31
N THR A 201 -12.42 20.66 10.86
CA THR A 201 -12.09 22.08 10.95
C THR A 201 -12.12 22.50 12.41
N THR A 202 -11.08 23.21 12.84
CA THR A 202 -10.88 23.77 14.19
C THR A 202 -11.89 24.88 14.51
N SER A 203 -13.20 24.60 14.47
CA SER A 203 -14.26 25.61 14.64
C SER A 203 -15.34 25.21 15.65
N GLU A 204 -15.02 24.37 16.64
CA GLU A 204 -15.90 24.10 17.78
C GLU A 204 -15.16 24.30 19.12
N SER A 205 -14.53 25.46 19.31
CA SER A 205 -14.36 26.02 20.65
C SER A 205 -15.38 27.14 20.81
N LYS A 206 -16.64 26.80 21.15
CA LYS A 206 -17.57 27.81 21.67
C LYS A 206 -16.93 28.44 22.91
N PRO A 207 -16.72 29.78 22.96
CA PRO A 207 -16.26 30.41 24.18
C PRO A 207 -17.29 30.19 25.28
N LYS A 208 -16.84 29.66 26.42
CA LYS A 208 -17.61 29.54 27.65
C LYS A 208 -18.09 30.95 28.02
N PRO A 209 -19.40 31.20 28.24
CA PRO A 209 -19.85 32.53 28.64
C PRO A 209 -19.20 32.92 29.98
N PRO A 210 -18.86 34.20 30.17
CA PRO A 210 -18.25 34.65 31.41
C PRO A 210 -19.22 34.40 32.56
N ILE A 211 -18.69 33.82 33.63
CA ILE A 211 -19.39 33.71 34.91
C ILE A 211 -19.55 35.14 35.41
N SER A 212 -20.77 35.64 35.44
CA SER A 212 -21.12 36.86 36.16
C SER A 212 -21.09 36.55 37.66
N GLU A 213 -20.20 37.21 38.39
CA GLU A 213 -20.20 37.30 39.86
C GLU A 213 -21.41 38.10 40.37
#